data_AF-A0A376GM29-F1
#
_entry.id   AF-A0A376GM29-F1
#
_cell.length_a   1.000
_cell.length_b   1.000
_cell.length_c   1.000
_cell.angle_alpha   90.00
_cell.angle_beta   90.00
_cell.angle_gamma   90.00
#
_symmetry.space_group_name_H-M   'P 1'
#
loop_
_entity.id
_entity.type
_entity.pdbx_description
1 polymer ?
#
loop_
_entity_poly.entity_id
_entity_poly.type
_entity_poly.pdbx_seq_one_letter_code
_entity_poly.pdbx_strand_id
1 'polypeptide(L)'
;MFQQIYDAGIKVKVITGDNAETTKSIAEQAGILHAENSITGSEIAQLSEKDLLQTAHDKVLFARMFPEAKLAVVKALKEDGEVVAMLGDGVNDGPALKAAHIGVAMGEKGTEIAKQAAQLILTNDDLGKLVVGIAAGRRIYTNLKKLFNILFLSIFRLF
;
A
#
# COMPACT_ATOMS: atom_id res chain seq x y z
N MET A 1 10.88 -5.47 11.04
CA MET A 1 10.56 -4.66 9.85
C MET A 1 9.19 -4.00 9.99
N PHE A 2 8.08 -4.75 10.16
CA PHE A 2 6.75 -4.15 10.30
C PHE A 2 6.62 -3.14 11.45
N GLN A 3 7.31 -3.34 12.57
CA GLN A 3 7.37 -2.33 13.64
C GLN A 3 7.83 -0.95 13.13
N GLN A 4 8.84 -0.88 12.27
CA GLN A 4 9.31 0.39 11.70
C GLN A 4 8.27 1.05 10.79
N ILE A 5 7.43 0.25 10.13
CA ILE A 5 6.31 0.74 9.30
C ILE A 5 5.24 1.35 10.21
N TYR A 6 4.90 0.67 11.32
CA TYR A 6 3.94 1.16 12.29
C TYR A 6 4.42 2.41 13.04
N ASP A 7 5.70 2.45 13.45
CA ASP A 7 6.31 3.63 14.08
C ASP A 7 6.33 4.83 13.13
N ALA A 8 6.37 4.58 11.82
CA ALA A 8 6.24 5.61 10.79
C ALA A 8 4.78 6.07 10.57
N GLY A 9 3.80 5.52 11.29
CA GLY A 9 2.38 5.85 11.16
C GLY A 9 1.74 5.29 9.88
N ILE A 10 2.28 4.22 9.31
CA ILE A 10 1.78 3.61 8.08
C ILE A 10 0.92 2.40 8.44
N LYS A 11 -0.32 2.37 7.94
CA LYS A 11 -1.22 1.23 8.07
C LYS A 11 -0.81 0.13 7.09
N VAL A 12 -0.74 -1.12 7.55
CA VAL A 12 -0.42 -2.29 6.72
C VAL A 12 -1.68 -3.10 6.49
N LYS A 13 -1.89 -3.52 5.23
CA LYS A 13 -2.98 -4.42 4.82
C LYS A 13 -2.39 -5.54 3.98
N VAL A 14 -2.79 -6.77 4.27
CA VAL A 14 -2.34 -7.98 3.57
C VAL A 14 -3.41 -8.40 2.59
N ILE A 15 -3.08 -8.46 1.30
CA ILE A 15 -4.02 -8.82 0.24
C ILE A 15 -3.44 -10.00 -0.55
N THR A 16 -4.03 -11.18 -0.43
CA THR A 16 -3.52 -12.42 -1.03
C THR A 16 -4.61 -13.28 -1.66
N GLY A 17 -4.22 -14.10 -2.63
CA GLY A 17 -5.06 -15.16 -3.21
C GLY A 17 -5.18 -16.40 -2.32
N ASP A 18 -4.35 -16.53 -1.28
CA ASP A 18 -4.34 -17.67 -0.37
C ASP A 18 -5.58 -17.74 0.52
N ASN A 19 -5.76 -18.88 1.18
CA ASN A 19 -6.83 -19.06 2.16
C ASN A 19 -6.60 -18.24 3.44
N ALA A 20 -7.68 -17.97 4.17
CA ALA A 20 -7.65 -17.11 5.36
C ALA A 20 -6.77 -17.64 6.50
N GLU A 21 -6.77 -18.96 6.72
CA GLU A 21 -6.05 -19.59 7.84
C GLU A 21 -4.53 -19.52 7.65
N THR A 22 -4.04 -19.84 6.44
CA THR A 22 -2.64 -19.67 6.05
C THR A 22 -2.24 -18.20 6.13
N THR A 23 -3.08 -17.31 5.61
CA THR A 23 -2.82 -15.86 5.63
C THR A 23 -2.65 -15.34 7.06
N LYS A 24 -3.57 -15.72 7.96
CA LYS A 24 -3.52 -15.35 9.37
C LYS A 24 -2.24 -15.85 10.04
N SER A 25 -1.92 -17.12 9.86
CA SER A 25 -0.74 -17.74 10.46
C SER A 25 0.56 -17.04 10.02
N ILE A 26 0.69 -16.74 8.73
CA ILE A 26 1.86 -16.03 8.19
C ILE A 26 1.90 -14.59 8.69
N ALA A 27 0.76 -13.89 8.73
CA ALA A 27 0.68 -12.51 9.20
C ALA A 27 1.09 -12.38 10.67
N GLU A 28 0.63 -13.29 11.53
CA GLU A 28 1.00 -13.32 12.95
C GLU A 28 2.51 -13.57 13.13
N GLN A 29 3.06 -14.57 12.42
CA GLN A 29 4.50 -14.88 12.45
C GLN A 29 5.36 -13.71 11.93
N ALA A 30 4.85 -12.97 10.95
CA ALA A 30 5.51 -11.79 10.40
C ALA A 30 5.45 -10.57 11.34
N GLY A 31 4.60 -10.60 12.38
CA GLY A 31 4.39 -9.49 13.31
C GLY A 31 3.45 -8.41 12.77
N ILE A 32 2.46 -8.80 11.96
CA ILE A 32 1.41 -7.90 11.47
C ILE A 32 0.34 -7.74 12.55
N LEU A 33 0.06 -6.49 12.92
CA LEU A 33 -0.92 -6.16 13.97
C LEU A 33 -2.36 -6.36 13.48
N HIS A 34 -3.26 -6.74 14.39
CA HIS A 34 -4.70 -6.91 14.14
C HIS A 34 -5.04 -7.96 13.06
N ALA A 35 -4.26 -9.03 12.97
CA ALA A 35 -4.44 -10.14 12.03
C ALA A 35 -5.65 -11.07 12.33
N GLU A 36 -6.52 -10.72 13.27
CA GLU A 36 -7.54 -11.63 13.79
C GLU A 36 -8.75 -11.80 12.86
N ASN A 37 -9.07 -10.78 12.08
CA ASN A 37 -10.29 -10.72 11.27
C ASN A 37 -9.96 -10.55 9.78
N SER A 38 -10.06 -11.65 9.03
CA SER A 38 -9.95 -11.63 7.58
C SER A 38 -11.30 -11.42 6.89
N ILE A 39 -11.28 -10.94 5.66
CA ILE A 39 -12.41 -10.97 4.72
C ILE A 39 -11.97 -11.61 3.40
N THR A 40 -12.88 -12.30 2.73
CA THR A 40 -12.62 -12.93 1.43
C THR A 40 -12.99 -12.04 0.25
N GLY A 41 -12.37 -12.29 -0.91
CA GLY A 41 -12.74 -11.60 -2.15
C GLY A 41 -14.21 -11.76 -2.54
N SER A 42 -14.81 -12.92 -2.27
CA SER A 42 -16.25 -13.15 -2.50
C SER A 42 -17.15 -12.30 -1.62
N GLU A 43 -16.78 -12.09 -0.35
CA GLU A 43 -17.52 -11.21 0.57
C GLU A 43 -17.38 -9.75 0.13
N ILE A 44 -16.16 -9.32 -0.24
CA ILE A 44 -15.89 -7.97 -0.78
C ILE A 44 -16.79 -7.66 -1.98
N ALA A 45 -16.99 -8.62 -2.88
CA ALA A 45 -17.81 -8.43 -4.09
C ALA A 45 -19.30 -8.20 -3.83
N GLN A 46 -19.77 -8.53 -2.62
CA GLN A 46 -21.17 -8.37 -2.22
C GLN A 46 -21.41 -7.06 -1.44
N LEU A 47 -20.35 -6.34 -1.08
CA LEU A 47 -20.45 -5.10 -0.31
C LEU A 47 -20.90 -3.94 -1.18
N SER A 48 -21.66 -3.03 -0.59
CA SER A 48 -21.86 -1.69 -1.16
C SER A 48 -20.54 -0.91 -1.12
N GLU A 49 -20.40 0.17 -1.89
CA GLU A 49 -19.20 1.02 -1.87
C GLU A 49 -18.90 1.56 -0.46
N LYS A 50 -19.94 1.93 0.30
CA LYS A 50 -19.80 2.41 1.67
C LYS A 50 -19.31 1.32 2.61
N ASP A 51 -19.88 0.13 2.52
CA ASP A 51 -19.50 -1.01 3.37
C ASP A 51 -18.10 -1.52 3.00
N LEU A 52 -17.74 -1.46 1.71
CA LEU A 52 -16.40 -1.76 1.22
C LEU A 52 -15.39 -0.81 1.84
N LEU A 53 -15.65 0.50 1.85
CA LEU A 53 -14.74 1.47 2.45
C LEU A 53 -14.57 1.23 3.95
N GLN A 54 -15.66 1.06 4.69
CA GLN A 54 -15.61 0.77 6.13
C GLN A 54 -14.81 -0.51 6.40
N THR A 55 -15.10 -1.57 5.65
CA THR A 55 -14.37 -2.84 5.72
C THR A 55 -12.90 -2.67 5.35
N ALA A 56 -12.61 -1.87 4.33
CA ALA A 56 -11.25 -1.58 3.90
C ALA A 56 -10.47 -0.87 4.99
N HIS A 57 -11.08 -0.05 5.85
CA HIS A 57 -10.44 0.53 7.03
C HIS A 57 -10.23 -0.49 8.14
N ASP A 58 -11.29 -1.22 8.51
CA ASP A 58 -11.32 -2.08 9.69
C ASP A 58 -10.52 -3.38 9.53
N LYS A 59 -10.46 -3.93 8.31
CA LYS A 59 -9.80 -5.21 8.05
C LYS A 59 -8.34 -5.03 7.67
N VAL A 60 -7.52 -5.94 8.18
CA VAL A 60 -6.09 -6.02 7.84
C VAL A 60 -5.82 -7.15 6.85
N LEU A 61 -6.55 -8.26 6.94
CA LEU A 61 -6.34 -9.43 6.08
C LEU A 61 -7.44 -9.58 5.04
N PHE A 62 -7.03 -9.63 3.77
CA PHE A 62 -7.89 -9.86 2.61
C PHE A 62 -7.42 -11.14 1.92
N ALA A 63 -8.19 -12.21 2.08
CA ALA A 63 -7.84 -13.55 1.61
C ALA A 63 -8.66 -13.94 0.38
N ARG A 64 -8.23 -14.96 -0.37
CA ARG A 64 -8.89 -15.43 -1.61
C ARG A 64 -9.26 -14.28 -2.56
N MET A 65 -8.35 -13.30 -2.68
CA MET A 65 -8.58 -12.09 -3.46
C MET A 65 -8.27 -12.34 -4.93
N PHE A 66 -9.25 -12.05 -5.78
CA PHE A 66 -9.09 -11.98 -7.24
C PHE A 66 -8.75 -10.54 -7.68
N PRO A 67 -8.20 -10.34 -8.90
CA PRO A 67 -7.68 -9.04 -9.34
C PRO A 67 -8.65 -7.86 -9.15
N GLU A 68 -9.93 -8.06 -9.47
CA GLU A 68 -10.97 -7.04 -9.36
C GLU A 68 -11.24 -6.65 -7.90
N ALA A 69 -11.25 -7.63 -6.99
CA ALA A 69 -11.41 -7.37 -5.55
C ALA A 69 -10.21 -6.60 -4.98
N LYS A 70 -8.97 -6.94 -5.41
CA LYS A 70 -7.76 -6.18 -5.00
C LYS A 70 -7.87 -4.73 -5.45
N LEU A 71 -8.26 -4.52 -6.70
CA LEU A 71 -8.45 -3.20 -7.30
C LEU A 71 -9.53 -2.39 -6.56
N ALA A 72 -10.65 -3.02 -6.20
CA ALA A 72 -11.75 -2.38 -5.47
C ALA A 72 -11.29 -1.83 -4.12
N VAL A 73 -10.54 -2.62 -3.34
CA VAL A 73 -9.98 -2.17 -2.05
C VAL A 73 -9.02 -1.00 -2.22
N VAL A 74 -8.12 -1.06 -3.20
CA VAL A 74 -7.16 0.02 -3.49
C VAL A 74 -7.88 1.31 -3.89
N LYS A 75 -8.91 1.22 -4.73
CA LYS A 75 -9.71 2.38 -5.15
C LYS A 75 -10.49 2.98 -3.99
N ALA A 76 -11.17 2.17 -3.18
CA ALA A 76 -11.93 2.65 -2.04
C ALA A 76 -11.06 3.47 -1.07
N LEU A 77 -9.89 2.95 -0.69
CA LEU A 77 -8.95 3.67 0.18
C LEU A 77 -8.44 4.96 -0.46
N LYS A 78 -8.15 4.93 -1.77
CA LYS A 78 -7.67 6.09 -2.51
C LYS A 78 -8.73 7.19 -2.62
N GLU A 79 -9.98 6.83 -2.84
CA GLU A 79 -11.12 7.75 -2.93
C GLU A 79 -11.46 8.39 -1.57
N ASP A 80 -11.16 7.70 -0.48
CA ASP A 80 -11.25 8.23 0.89
C ASP A 80 -10.08 9.16 1.28
N GLY A 81 -9.15 9.41 0.36
CA GLY A 81 -8.03 10.34 0.55
C GLY A 81 -6.78 9.72 1.18
N GLU A 82 -6.73 8.41 1.37
CA GLU A 82 -5.52 7.71 1.82
C GLU A 82 -4.48 7.64 0.70
N VAL A 83 -3.20 7.86 1.04
CA VAL A 83 -2.09 7.68 0.09
C VAL A 83 -1.71 6.20 0.05
N VAL A 84 -2.34 5.46 -0.85
CA VAL A 84 -2.12 4.02 -1.02
C VAL A 84 -0.83 3.70 -1.79
N ALA A 85 0.04 2.88 -1.18
CA ALA A 85 1.08 2.14 -1.86
C ALA A 85 0.69 0.65 -1.95
N MET A 86 0.75 0.06 -3.15
CA MET A 86 0.44 -1.35 -3.39
C MET A 86 1.73 -2.09 -3.70
N LEU A 87 1.96 -3.22 -3.03
CA LEU A 87 3.07 -4.12 -3.34
C LEU A 87 2.54 -5.36 -4.03
N GLY A 88 3.23 -5.85 -5.05
CA GLY A 88 2.85 -7.05 -5.78
C GLY A 88 3.97 -7.61 -6.62
N ASP A 89 3.87 -8.89 -6.93
CA ASP A 89 4.83 -9.66 -7.73
C ASP A 89 4.16 -10.33 -8.94
N GLY A 90 2.85 -10.55 -8.89
CA GLY A 90 2.10 -11.28 -9.92
C GLY A 90 1.42 -10.41 -10.97
N VAL A 91 1.07 -11.05 -12.09
CA VAL A 91 0.21 -10.47 -13.14
C VAL A 91 -1.15 -10.03 -12.57
N ASN A 92 -1.64 -10.77 -11.58
CA ASN A 92 -2.90 -10.51 -10.88
C ASN A 92 -2.90 -9.19 -10.10
N ASP A 93 -1.71 -8.65 -9.76
CA ASP A 93 -1.58 -7.40 -9.02
C ASP A 93 -1.49 -6.18 -9.95
N GLY A 94 -1.28 -6.39 -11.26
CA GLY A 94 -1.07 -5.33 -12.25
C GLY A 94 -2.12 -4.20 -12.19
N PRO A 95 -3.43 -4.49 -12.20
CA PRO A 95 -4.46 -3.46 -12.10
C PRO A 95 -4.38 -2.67 -10.78
N ALA A 96 -4.15 -3.36 -9.66
CA ALA A 96 -4.05 -2.74 -8.34
C ALA A 96 -2.76 -1.90 -8.18
N LEU A 97 -1.64 -2.40 -8.69
CA LEU A 97 -0.36 -1.67 -8.77
C LEU A 97 -0.50 -0.37 -9.55
N LYS A 98 -1.19 -0.42 -10.69
CA LYS A 98 -1.41 0.77 -11.54
C LYS A 98 -2.41 1.76 -10.92
N ALA A 99 -3.37 1.28 -10.13
CA ALA A 99 -4.40 2.13 -9.51
C ALA A 99 -3.91 2.85 -8.24
N ALA A 100 -2.97 2.25 -7.51
CA ALA A 100 -2.36 2.85 -6.33
C ALA A 100 -1.67 4.19 -6.66
N HIS A 101 -1.39 5.01 -5.64
CA HIS A 101 -0.54 6.19 -5.85
C HIS A 101 0.90 5.77 -6.15
N ILE A 102 1.35 4.69 -5.53
CA ILE A 102 2.66 4.10 -5.73
C ILE A 102 2.52 2.57 -5.79
N GLY A 103 2.52 2.02 -7.00
CA GLY A 103 2.73 0.60 -7.24
C GLY A 103 4.21 0.25 -7.07
N VAL A 104 4.48 -0.82 -6.32
CA VAL A 104 5.81 -1.32 -6.01
C VAL A 104 5.90 -2.79 -6.43
N ALA A 105 6.76 -3.09 -7.40
CA ALA A 105 7.00 -4.44 -7.85
C ALA A 105 8.23 -5.07 -7.18
N MET A 106 8.19 -6.38 -6.98
CA MET A 106 9.35 -7.18 -6.56
C MET A 106 10.33 -7.33 -7.74
N GLY A 107 11.62 -7.18 -7.48
CA GLY A 107 12.68 -7.23 -8.48
C GLY A 107 13.04 -8.65 -8.89
N GLU A 108 13.24 -9.53 -7.91
CA GLU A 108 13.66 -10.93 -8.16
C GLU A 108 12.43 -11.83 -8.41
N LYS A 109 11.42 -11.74 -7.54
CA LYS A 109 10.20 -12.57 -7.65
C LYS A 109 9.13 -12.00 -8.56
N GLY A 110 9.21 -10.71 -8.89
CA GLY A 110 8.17 -10.05 -9.68
C GLY A 110 8.21 -10.43 -11.15
N THR A 111 7.02 -10.70 -11.70
CA THR A 111 6.82 -10.87 -13.14
C THR A 111 7.13 -9.57 -13.90
N GLU A 112 7.55 -9.68 -15.16
CA GLU A 112 7.81 -8.51 -16.00
C GLU A 112 6.58 -7.60 -16.16
N ILE A 113 5.39 -8.21 -16.17
CA ILE A 113 4.12 -7.47 -16.21
C ILE A 113 3.92 -6.66 -14.92
N ALA A 114 4.21 -7.23 -13.74
CA ALA A 114 4.13 -6.49 -12.47
C ALA A 114 5.13 -5.32 -12.43
N LYS A 115 6.36 -5.54 -12.89
CA LYS A 115 7.40 -4.49 -12.98
C LYS A 115 7.00 -3.35 -13.90
N GLN A 116 6.38 -3.64 -15.05
CA GLN A 116 5.88 -2.63 -15.97
C GLN A 116 4.67 -1.85 -15.42
N ALA A 117 3.87 -2.44 -14.54
CA ALA A 117 2.72 -1.78 -13.92
C ALA A 117 3.09 -0.88 -12.73
N ALA A 118 4.26 -1.10 -12.12
CA ALA A 118 4.72 -0.41 -10.92
C ALA A 118 5.51 0.88 -11.25
N GLN A 119 5.53 1.82 -10.29
CA GLN A 119 6.35 3.04 -10.36
C GLN A 119 7.72 2.84 -9.69
N LEU A 120 7.82 1.86 -8.78
CA LEU A 120 9.04 1.50 -8.07
C LEU A 120 9.29 0.00 -8.17
N ILE A 121 10.55 -0.38 -8.20
CA ILE A 121 10.99 -1.79 -8.19
C ILE A 121 11.92 -2.01 -7.00
N LEU A 122 11.60 -2.99 -6.15
CA LEU A 122 12.47 -3.43 -5.06
C LEU A 122 13.50 -4.42 -5.60
N THR A 123 14.68 -3.93 -5.97
CA THR A 123 15.68 -4.69 -6.73
C THR A 123 16.12 -6.02 -6.12
N ASN A 124 16.10 -6.17 -4.80
CA ASN A 124 16.46 -7.38 -4.07
C ASN A 124 15.34 -7.89 -3.14
N ASP A 125 14.09 -7.51 -3.44
CA ASP A 125 12.90 -7.96 -2.71
C ASP A 125 12.89 -7.62 -1.20
N ASP A 126 13.75 -6.68 -0.79
CA ASP A 126 13.90 -6.26 0.60
C ASP A 126 12.92 -5.14 0.95
N LEU A 127 11.83 -5.51 1.63
CA LEU A 127 10.82 -4.60 2.16
C LEU A 127 11.39 -3.56 3.14
N GLY A 128 12.51 -3.84 3.80
CA GLY A 128 13.18 -2.88 4.68
C GLY A 128 13.65 -1.64 3.92
N LYS A 129 14.06 -1.79 2.65
CA LYS A 129 14.46 -0.65 1.80
C LYS A 129 13.28 0.26 1.45
N LEU A 130 12.06 -0.28 1.40
CA LEU A 130 10.87 0.54 1.19
C LEU A 130 10.70 1.54 2.34
N VAL A 131 10.91 1.10 3.59
CA VAL A 131 10.83 1.97 4.77
C VAL A 131 11.87 3.09 4.70
N VAL A 132 13.11 2.75 4.30
CA VAL A 132 14.18 3.74 4.08
C VAL A 132 13.79 4.73 2.98
N GLY A 133 13.23 4.26 1.88
CA GLY A 133 12.74 5.10 0.79
C GLY A 133 11.64 6.08 1.22
N ILE A 134 10.68 5.61 2.04
CA ILE A 134 9.63 6.47 2.59
C ILE A 134 10.21 7.54 3.51
N ALA A 135 11.16 7.18 4.39
CA ALA A 135 11.84 8.14 5.26
C ALA A 135 12.59 9.21 4.46
N ALA A 136 13.31 8.81 3.40
CA ALA A 136 13.97 9.73 2.48
C ALA A 136 12.97 10.65 1.77
N GLY A 137 11.86 10.12 1.28
CA GLY A 137 10.78 10.89 0.65
C GLY A 137 10.19 11.96 1.59
N ARG A 138 9.92 11.61 2.85
CA ARG A 138 9.44 12.56 3.88
C ARG A 138 10.45 13.68 4.14
N ARG A 139 11.75 13.36 4.15
CA ARG A 139 12.82 14.36 4.31
C ARG A 139 12.88 15.32 3.12
N ILE A 140 12.79 14.79 1.89
CA ILE A 140 12.75 15.59 0.66
C ILE A 140 11.54 16.53 0.68
N TYR A 141 10.34 16.00 0.98
CA TYR A 141 9.12 16.79 1.05
C TYR A 141 9.22 17.92 2.08
N THR A 142 9.75 17.64 3.27
CA THR A 142 9.97 18.65 4.32
C THR A 142 10.91 19.76 3.85
N ASN A 143 11.98 19.41 3.14
CA ASN A 143 12.92 20.38 2.59
C ASN A 143 12.28 21.23 1.49
N LEU A 144 11.51 20.63 0.58
CA LEU A 144 10.77 21.35 -0.46
C LEU A 144 9.78 22.35 0.16
N LYS A 145 9.02 21.94 1.19
CA LYS A 145 8.09 22.83 1.89
C LYS A 145 8.80 24.03 2.51
N LYS A 146 9.98 23.83 3.11
CA LYS A 146 10.80 24.94 3.64
C LYS A 146 11.25 25.89 2.52
N LEU A 147 11.73 25.34 1.40
CA LEU A 147 12.15 26.15 0.24
C LEU A 147 10.99 26.98 -0.33
N PHE A 148 9.80 26.38 -0.48
CA PHE A 148 8.62 27.11 -0.93
C PHE A 148 8.23 28.23 0.03
N ASN A 149 8.28 27.99 1.35
CA ASN A 149 7.99 29.03 2.33
C ASN A 149 9.01 30.19 2.24
N ILE A 150 10.31 29.88 2.10
CA ILE A 150 11.35 30.91 1.95
C ILE A 150 11.13 31.71 0.67
N LEU A 151 10.87 31.04 -0.46
CA LEU A 151 10.62 31.69 -1.74
C LEU A 151 9.37 32.58 -1.67
N PHE A 152 8.27 32.05 -1.13
CA PHE A 152 7.03 32.78 -0.94
C PHE A 152 7.26 34.04 -0.09
N LEU A 153 7.89 33.91 1.09
CA LEU A 153 8.20 35.07 1.94
C LEU A 153 9.13 36.09 1.27
N SER A 154 10.06 35.64 0.42
CA SER A 154 11.01 36.52 -0.28
C SER A 154 10.32 37.34 -1.37
N ILE A 155 9.39 36.73 -2.11
CA ILE A 155 8.58 37.41 -3.14
C ILE A 155 7.67 38.45 -2.49
N PHE A 156 6.97 38.09 -1.41
CA PHE A 156 6.05 39.03 -0.73
C PHE A 156 6.75 40.15 0.04
N ARG A 157 8.06 40.04 0.33
CA ARG A 157 8.86 41.14 0.88
C ARG A 157 9.29 42.18 -0.15
N LEU A 158 9.20 41.85 -1.45
CA LEU A 158 9.58 42.72 -2.57
C LEU A 158 8.41 43.58 -3.09
N PHE A 159 7.21 43.40 -2.52
CA PHE A 159 6.01 44.21 -2.75
C PHE A 159 5.56 44.86 -1.44
#